data_AF-A0A818DW68-F1
#
_entry.id   AF-A0A818DW68-F1
#
_cell.length_a   1.000
_cell.length_b   1.000
_cell.length_c   1.000
_cell.angle_alpha   90.00
_cell.angle_beta   90.00
_cell.angle_gamma   90.00
#
_symmetry.space_group_name_H-M   'P 1'
#
loop_
_entity.id
_entity.type
_entity.pdbx_description
1 polymer ?
#
loop_
_entity_poly.entity_id
_entity_poly.type
_entity_poly.pdbx_seq_one_letter_code
_entity_poly.pdbx_strand_id
1 'polypeptide(L)'
;MMTNGITPVYGLLIGKSAEDYNLFIEKVLEQDNFQPEPIMTDFETDTIKSVKDMWPNILHKGCLFHFSQAVCRQVQSKGLTTKYNEDESFRLNVKQLFSLAFVPLDQIIIGFDLICDQFDDDADDLLEDFEKTCIGTGRKKPQFDHKLWKIPDRVVVTVPRPNNSVEGWHNAFANRVTISHPAIVKLGKKICRKQSKFEVDMTKILQGHDIKTKKACYRKLDERITRLANSFDPTPLDQFKKNMAANITLWVFCFL
;
A
#
# COMPACT_ATOMS: atom_id res chain seq x y z
N MET A 1 -20.96 -3.97 -3.02
CA MET A 1 -19.89 -4.63 -3.80
C MET A 1 -18.85 -5.16 -2.82
N MET A 2 -18.48 -6.43 -2.99
CA MET A 2 -17.80 -7.25 -1.98
C MET A 2 -16.41 -6.69 -1.61
N THR A 3 -16.15 -6.58 -0.30
CA THR A 3 -14.89 -6.05 0.29
C THR A 3 -13.99 -7.16 0.83
N ASN A 4 -14.20 -8.40 0.39
CA ASN A 4 -13.51 -9.56 0.94
C ASN A 4 -12.23 -9.84 0.16
N GLY A 5 -11.09 -9.50 0.75
CA GLY A 5 -9.80 -9.99 0.28
C GLY A 5 -9.76 -11.51 0.41
N ILE A 6 -9.67 -12.17 -0.73
CA ILE A 6 -9.51 -13.61 -0.87
C ILE A 6 -8.06 -13.86 -1.28
N THR A 7 -7.42 -14.86 -0.68
CA THR A 7 -6.07 -15.30 -1.09
C THR A 7 -6.22 -16.65 -1.79
N PRO A 8 -6.36 -16.68 -3.13
CA PRO A 8 -6.62 -17.92 -3.85
C PRO A 8 -5.36 -18.75 -4.06
N VAL A 9 -4.17 -18.13 -4.03
CA VAL A 9 -2.91 -18.77 -4.41
C VAL A 9 -1.81 -18.42 -3.40
N TYR A 10 -0.91 -19.39 -3.17
CA TYR A 10 0.30 -19.24 -2.37
C TYR A 10 1.52 -19.67 -3.17
N GLY A 11 2.59 -18.86 -3.14
CA GLY A 11 3.89 -19.20 -3.72
C GLY A 11 4.99 -19.18 -2.67
N LEU A 12 5.81 -20.23 -2.62
CA LEU A 12 7.08 -20.23 -1.89
C LEU A 12 8.20 -20.16 -2.92
N LEU A 13 8.77 -18.96 -3.09
CA LEU A 13 9.81 -18.70 -4.08
C LEU A 13 11.20 -18.91 -3.47
N ILE A 14 12.15 -19.31 -4.32
CA ILE A 14 13.56 -19.49 -3.96
C ILE A 14 14.33 -18.17 -3.92
N GLY A 15 13.80 -17.14 -4.59
CA GLY A 15 14.40 -15.82 -4.68
C GLY A 15 13.32 -14.74 -4.84
N LYS A 16 13.79 -13.54 -5.15
CA LYS A 16 13.00 -12.31 -5.28
C LYS A 16 13.33 -11.54 -6.57
N SER A 17 13.90 -12.23 -7.56
CA SER A 17 14.21 -11.66 -8.87
C SER A 17 12.96 -11.57 -9.75
N ALA A 18 13.04 -10.82 -10.84
CA ALA A 18 11.94 -10.76 -11.80
C ALA A 18 11.69 -12.14 -12.43
N GLU A 19 12.75 -12.92 -12.62
CA GLU A 19 12.66 -14.29 -13.13
C GLU A 19 11.90 -15.21 -12.16
N ASP A 20 12.13 -15.09 -10.85
CA ASP A 20 11.38 -15.85 -9.84
C ASP A 20 9.89 -15.51 -9.87
N TYR A 21 9.56 -14.21 -9.93
CA TYR A 21 8.18 -13.74 -9.96
C TYR A 21 7.46 -14.12 -11.26
N ASN A 22 8.13 -14.01 -12.41
CA ASN A 22 7.61 -14.45 -13.71
C ASN A 22 7.25 -15.94 -13.68
N LEU A 23 8.14 -16.79 -13.17
CA LEU A 23 7.86 -18.24 -13.05
C LEU A 23 6.63 -18.52 -12.18
N PHE A 24 6.48 -17.80 -11.07
CA PHE A 24 5.28 -17.93 -10.23
C PHE A 24 4.02 -17.51 -10.98
N ILE A 25 4.05 -16.36 -11.66
CA ILE A 25 2.92 -15.86 -12.45
C ILE A 25 2.53 -16.85 -13.56
N GLU A 26 3.50 -17.36 -14.31
CA GLU A 26 3.29 -18.39 -15.33
C GLU A 26 2.57 -19.62 -14.75
N LYS A 27 3.01 -20.09 -13.58
CA LYS A 27 2.34 -21.21 -12.89
C LYS A 27 0.92 -20.89 -12.47
N VAL A 28 0.61 -19.65 -12.10
CA VAL A 28 -0.77 -19.22 -11.84
C VAL A 28 -1.60 -19.24 -13.12
N LEU A 29 -1.07 -18.70 -14.20
CA LEU A 29 -1.74 -18.64 -15.51
C LEU A 29 -1.98 -20.02 -16.13
N GLU A 30 -1.16 -21.02 -15.80
CA GLU A 30 -1.38 -22.42 -16.20
C GLU A 30 -2.61 -23.05 -15.53
N GLN A 31 -2.99 -22.60 -14.33
CA GLN A 31 -4.09 -23.20 -13.55
C GLN A 31 -5.46 -22.66 -13.95
N ASP A 32 -5.53 -21.39 -14.38
CA ASP A 32 -6.76 -20.73 -14.78
C ASP A 32 -6.43 -19.58 -15.74
N ASN A 33 -7.38 -19.19 -16.59
CA ASN A 33 -7.25 -18.02 -17.45
C ASN A 33 -7.45 -16.73 -16.65
N PHE A 34 -6.52 -16.47 -15.72
CA PHE A 34 -6.56 -15.33 -14.83
C PHE A 34 -6.36 -14.02 -15.63
N GLN A 35 -7.43 -13.24 -15.72
CA GLN A 35 -7.44 -11.92 -16.35
C GLN A 35 -7.62 -10.86 -15.26
N PRO A 36 -6.52 -10.38 -14.65
CA PRO A 36 -6.62 -9.42 -13.56
C PRO A 36 -7.10 -8.06 -14.05
N GLU A 37 -7.89 -7.38 -13.21
CA GLU A 37 -8.27 -5.98 -13.40
C GLU A 37 -8.40 -5.29 -12.03
N PRO A 38 -7.73 -4.15 -11.77
CA PRO A 38 -6.28 -3.84 -11.86
C PRO A 38 -5.37 -4.73 -10.98
N ILE A 39 -4.03 -4.63 -11.15
CA ILE A 39 -3.04 -5.27 -10.27
C ILE A 39 -2.51 -4.28 -9.24
N MET A 40 -2.40 -4.73 -7.99
CA MET A 40 -1.75 -3.99 -6.91
C MET A 40 -0.61 -4.81 -6.30
N THR A 41 0.58 -4.22 -6.20
CA THR A 41 1.76 -4.85 -5.58
C THR A 41 2.33 -3.95 -4.48
N ASP A 42 3.33 -4.48 -3.76
CA ASP A 42 4.26 -3.64 -3.02
C ASP A 42 5.22 -2.90 -3.97
N PHE A 43 6.19 -2.19 -3.39
CA PHE A 43 7.18 -1.37 -4.10
C PHE A 43 8.48 -2.14 -4.38
N GLU A 44 8.39 -3.43 -4.68
CA GLU A 44 9.54 -4.22 -5.10
C GLU A 44 9.79 -4.06 -6.60
N THR A 45 11.01 -3.66 -6.96
CA THR A 45 11.37 -3.31 -8.36
C THR A 45 11.19 -4.49 -9.31
N ASP A 46 11.58 -5.68 -8.88
CA ASP A 46 11.48 -6.90 -9.68
C ASP A 46 10.03 -7.37 -9.85
N THR A 47 9.19 -7.23 -8.81
CA THR A 47 7.74 -7.48 -8.90
C THR A 47 7.08 -6.52 -9.89
N ILE A 48 7.43 -5.22 -9.82
CA ILE A 48 6.89 -4.21 -10.74
C ILE A 48 7.28 -4.50 -12.19
N LYS A 49 8.55 -4.86 -12.42
CA LYS A 49 9.06 -5.25 -13.72
C LYS A 49 8.29 -6.46 -14.26
N SER A 50 8.13 -7.51 -13.45
CA SER A 50 7.42 -8.74 -13.82
C SER A 50 5.97 -8.48 -14.24
N VAL A 51 5.24 -7.66 -13.46
CA VAL A 51 3.85 -7.28 -13.81
C VAL A 51 3.80 -6.55 -15.15
N LYS A 52 4.74 -5.63 -15.39
CA LYS A 52 4.79 -4.87 -16.65
C LYS A 52 5.14 -5.75 -17.85
N ASP A 53 6.03 -6.72 -17.68
CA ASP A 53 6.44 -7.62 -18.75
C ASP A 53 5.31 -8.62 -19.09
N MET A 54 4.60 -9.12 -18.08
CA MET A 54 3.50 -10.08 -18.24
C MET A 54 2.19 -9.42 -18.68
N TRP A 55 1.90 -8.21 -18.22
CA TRP A 55 0.71 -7.46 -18.58
C TRP A 55 1.03 -5.98 -18.91
N PRO A 56 1.57 -5.68 -20.10
CA PRO A 56 2.02 -4.32 -20.45
C PRO A 56 0.94 -3.24 -20.41
N ASN A 57 -0.33 -3.63 -20.60
CA ASN A 57 -1.47 -2.71 -20.70
C ASN A 57 -2.32 -2.66 -19.42
N ILE A 58 -1.95 -3.41 -18.37
CA ILE A 58 -2.75 -3.44 -17.14
C ILE A 58 -2.55 -2.17 -16.33
N LEU A 59 -3.60 -1.73 -15.66
CA LEU A 59 -3.48 -0.72 -14.63
C LEU A 59 -2.76 -1.33 -13.43
N HIS A 60 -1.47 -1.04 -13.31
CA HIS A 60 -0.65 -1.44 -12.17
C HIS A 60 -0.53 -0.30 -11.16
N LYS A 61 -0.81 -0.60 -9.89
CA LYS A 61 -0.76 0.35 -8.79
C LYS A 61 0.08 -0.16 -7.61
N GLY A 62 0.80 0.75 -6.97
CA GLY A 62 1.42 0.51 -5.68
C GLY A 62 0.37 0.55 -4.57
N CYS A 63 0.52 -0.31 -3.57
CA CYS A 63 -0.36 -0.30 -2.42
C CYS A 63 -0.03 0.89 -1.49
N LEU A 64 -1.00 1.75 -1.18
CA LEU A 64 -0.80 2.87 -0.24
C LEU A 64 -0.25 2.42 1.12
N PHE A 65 -0.61 1.21 1.59
CA PHE A 65 -0.05 0.65 2.81
C PHE A 65 1.46 0.43 2.71
N HIS A 66 1.92 -0.21 1.64
CA HIS A 66 3.34 -0.43 1.42
C HIS A 66 4.08 0.89 1.13
N PHE A 67 3.42 1.86 0.49
CA PHE A 67 3.96 3.20 0.30
C PHE A 67 4.23 3.87 1.64
N SER A 68 3.22 3.94 2.50
CA SER A 68 3.35 4.48 3.86
C SER A 68 4.36 3.71 4.71
N GLN A 69 4.41 2.39 4.58
CA GLN A 69 5.38 1.55 5.28
C GLN A 69 6.82 1.84 4.81
N ALA A 70 7.04 2.03 3.51
CA ALA A 70 8.36 2.34 2.96
C ALA A 70 8.90 3.66 3.53
N VAL A 71 8.06 4.69 3.60
CA VAL A 71 8.45 5.97 4.21
C VAL A 71 8.67 5.83 5.72
N CYS A 72 7.84 5.08 6.46
CA CYS A 72 8.10 4.76 7.87
C CYS A 72 9.47 4.07 8.07
N ARG A 73 9.84 3.15 7.17
CA ARG A 73 11.17 2.49 7.20
C ARG A 73 12.31 3.48 6.94
N GLN A 74 12.11 4.47 6.07
CA GLN A 74 13.08 5.55 5.89
C GLN A 74 13.24 6.34 7.20
N VAL A 75 12.14 6.79 7.82
CA VAL A 75 12.16 7.47 9.13
C VAL A 75 12.94 6.65 10.18
N GLN A 76 12.69 5.35 10.27
CA GLN A 76 13.43 4.46 11.17
C GLN A 76 14.92 4.40 10.85
N SER A 77 15.27 4.22 9.57
CA SER A 77 16.66 4.09 9.12
C SER A 77 17.50 5.34 9.37
N LYS A 78 16.87 6.51 9.45
CA LYS A 78 17.50 7.79 9.80
C LYS A 78 17.53 8.07 11.30
N GLY A 79 17.06 7.15 12.14
CA GLY A 79 17.02 7.35 13.59
C GLY A 79 15.92 8.32 14.07
N LEU A 80 14.99 8.71 13.20
CA LEU A 80 13.93 9.69 13.48
C LEU A 80 12.69 9.10 14.18
N THR A 81 12.79 7.83 14.62
CA THR A 81 11.73 7.09 15.32
C THR A 81 11.22 7.81 16.57
N THR A 82 12.11 8.28 17.44
CA THR A 82 11.73 8.96 18.68
C THR A 82 11.02 10.27 18.37
N LYS A 83 11.59 11.09 17.46
CA LYS A 83 10.99 12.35 17.01
C LYS A 83 9.58 12.12 16.43
N TYR A 84 9.40 11.11 15.58
CA TYR A 84 8.07 10.75 15.06
C TYR A 84 7.05 10.38 16.15
N ASN A 85 7.47 9.74 17.24
CA ASN A 85 6.56 9.33 18.30
C ASN A 85 6.19 10.49 19.24
N GLU A 86 7.15 11.35 19.53
CA GLU A 86 7.04 12.38 20.57
C GLU A 86 6.64 13.75 20.01
N ASP A 87 7.01 14.07 18.77
CA ASP A 87 6.70 15.34 18.11
C ASP A 87 5.50 15.18 17.16
N GLU A 88 4.38 15.81 17.54
CA GLU A 88 3.16 15.80 16.75
C GLU A 88 3.30 16.54 15.41
N SER A 89 4.07 17.63 15.37
CA SER A 89 4.31 18.42 14.16
C SER A 89 5.12 17.62 13.15
N PHE A 90 6.26 17.07 13.58
CA PHE A 90 7.09 16.21 12.74
C PHE A 90 6.30 15.00 12.23
N ARG A 91 5.52 14.34 13.10
CA ARG A 91 4.64 13.25 12.71
C ARG A 91 3.59 13.67 11.67
N LEU A 92 3.02 14.86 11.81
CA LEU A 92 2.07 15.38 10.84
C LEU A 92 2.76 15.64 9.50
N ASN A 93 3.96 16.21 9.49
CA ASN A 93 4.75 16.47 8.28
C ASN A 93 5.10 15.18 7.53
N VAL A 94 5.52 14.13 8.25
CA VAL A 94 5.72 12.80 7.65
C VAL A 94 4.41 12.25 7.07
N LYS A 95 3.27 12.45 7.74
CA LYS A 95 1.97 12.03 7.20
C LYS A 95 1.55 12.83 5.96
N GLN A 96 1.99 14.07 5.83
CA GLN A 96 1.75 14.86 4.63
C GLN A 96 2.48 14.27 3.42
N LEU A 97 3.64 13.62 3.59
CA LEU A 97 4.29 12.87 2.50
C LEU A 97 3.38 11.75 1.96
N PHE A 98 2.58 11.09 2.81
CA PHE A 98 1.60 10.10 2.37
C PHE A 98 0.44 10.73 1.59
N SER A 99 0.08 11.97 1.94
CA SER A 99 -1.03 12.69 1.33
C SER A 99 -0.76 13.03 -0.14
N LEU A 100 0.50 13.09 -0.57
CA LEU A 100 0.88 13.31 -1.97
C LEU A 100 0.27 12.27 -2.90
N ALA A 101 0.00 11.04 -2.42
CA ALA A 101 -0.68 10.02 -3.22
C ALA A 101 -2.10 10.43 -3.65
N PHE A 102 -2.71 11.43 -3.00
CA PHE A 102 -4.04 11.94 -3.30
C PHE A 102 -4.03 13.28 -4.04
N VAL A 103 -2.84 13.82 -4.32
CA VAL A 103 -2.67 15.08 -5.03
C VAL A 103 -2.62 14.80 -6.55
N PRO A 104 -3.21 15.66 -7.41
CA PRO A 104 -3.09 15.54 -8.87
C PRO A 104 -1.63 15.50 -9.33
N LEU A 105 -1.36 14.82 -10.46
CA LEU A 105 0.01 14.58 -10.94
C LEU A 105 0.82 15.87 -11.13
N ASP A 106 0.17 16.91 -11.64
CA ASP A 106 0.74 18.23 -11.91
C ASP A 106 1.03 19.02 -10.62
N GLN A 107 0.45 18.63 -9.49
CA GLN A 107 0.59 19.30 -8.20
C GLN A 107 1.53 18.55 -7.23
N ILE A 108 2.06 17.38 -7.61
CA ILE A 108 2.92 16.55 -6.72
C ILE A 108 4.19 17.29 -6.32
N ILE A 109 4.90 17.89 -7.28
CA ILE A 109 6.18 18.57 -7.05
C ILE A 109 5.97 19.78 -6.13
N ILE A 110 5.02 20.65 -6.48
CA ILE A 110 4.65 21.82 -5.66
C ILE A 110 4.20 21.37 -4.25
N GLY A 111 3.43 20.29 -4.19
CA GLY A 111 2.97 19.70 -2.94
C GLY A 111 4.13 19.24 -2.05
N PHE A 112 5.16 18.65 -2.64
CA PHE A 112 6.37 18.21 -1.94
C PHE A 112 7.23 19.38 -1.47
N ASP A 113 7.49 20.38 -2.32
CA ASP A 113 8.27 21.57 -1.95
C ASP A 113 7.65 22.27 -0.72
N LEU A 114 6.32 22.46 -0.73
CA LEU A 114 5.58 23.02 0.40
C LEU A 114 5.63 22.16 1.67
N ILE A 115 5.89 20.85 1.56
CA ILE A 115 6.11 19.97 2.72
C ILE A 115 7.53 20.14 3.25
N CYS A 116 8.54 20.22 2.38
CA CYS A 116 9.93 20.42 2.75
C CYS A 116 10.11 21.65 3.64
N ASP A 117 9.44 22.77 3.31
CA ASP A 117 9.46 24.01 4.10
C ASP A 117 8.92 23.87 5.54
N GLN A 118 8.28 22.73 5.88
CA GLN A 118 7.71 22.47 7.21
C GLN A 118 8.64 21.61 8.09
N PHE A 119 9.69 21.02 7.53
CA PHE A 119 10.65 20.21 8.27
C PHE A 119 11.81 21.05 8.80
N ASP A 120 12.39 20.61 9.92
CA ASP A 120 13.68 21.13 10.39
C ASP A 120 14.83 20.45 9.62
N ASP A 121 16.01 21.07 9.62
CA ASP A 121 17.23 20.58 8.94
C ASP A 121 17.64 19.13 9.32
N ASP A 122 17.21 18.63 10.48
CA ASP A 122 17.48 17.25 10.90
C ASP A 122 16.75 16.16 10.09
N ALA A 123 15.84 16.57 9.19
CA ALA A 123 15.10 15.69 8.31
C ALA A 123 15.58 15.70 6.85
N ASP A 124 16.65 16.45 6.51
CA ASP A 124 17.15 16.59 5.14
C ASP A 124 17.42 15.23 4.48
N ASP A 125 18.07 14.32 5.20
CA ASP A 125 18.37 12.96 4.72
C ASP A 125 17.10 12.14 4.41
N LEU A 126 16.00 12.38 5.14
CA LEU A 126 14.71 11.73 4.89
C LEU A 126 14.06 12.32 3.63
N LEU A 127 14.12 13.65 3.48
CA LEU A 127 13.57 14.35 2.33
C LEU A 127 14.32 14.02 1.05
N GLU A 128 15.65 13.93 1.08
CA GLU A 128 16.46 13.55 -0.08
C GLU A 128 16.15 12.12 -0.54
N ASP A 129 16.03 11.17 0.40
CA ASP A 129 15.66 9.78 0.07
C ASP A 129 14.25 9.69 -0.50
N PHE A 130 13.30 10.45 0.05
CA PHE A 130 11.94 10.53 -0.47
C PHE A 130 11.91 11.17 -1.86
N GLU A 131 12.65 12.26 -2.07
CA GLU A 131 12.73 12.95 -3.35
C GLU A 131 13.25 12.00 -4.42
N LYS A 132 14.39 11.33 -4.18
CA LYS A 132 14.97 10.35 -5.10
C LYS A 132 14.02 9.20 -5.42
N THR A 133 13.28 8.72 -4.41
CA THR A 133 12.44 7.53 -4.54
C THR A 133 11.11 7.85 -5.24
N CYS A 134 10.48 8.97 -4.88
CA CYS A 134 9.08 9.26 -5.19
C CYS A 134 8.90 10.49 -6.09
N ILE A 135 9.75 11.52 -5.99
CA ILE A 135 9.53 12.82 -6.65
C ILE A 135 10.35 12.95 -7.93
N GLY A 136 11.66 12.71 -7.85
CA GLY A 136 12.65 12.96 -8.89
C GLY A 136 13.22 14.37 -8.82
N THR A 137 14.49 14.52 -9.19
CA THR A 137 15.22 15.79 -9.09
C THR A 137 15.60 16.31 -10.47
N GLY A 138 15.00 17.43 -10.89
CA GLY A 138 15.27 18.06 -12.18
C GLY A 138 14.99 17.11 -13.36
N ARG A 139 16.06 16.67 -14.06
CA ARG A 139 15.95 15.70 -15.18
C ARG A 139 15.97 14.23 -14.73
N LYS A 140 16.30 13.94 -13.47
CA LYS A 140 16.33 12.58 -12.93
C LYS A 140 14.90 12.15 -12.58
N LYS A 141 14.45 11.06 -13.20
CA LYS A 141 13.15 10.46 -12.87
C LYS A 141 13.19 9.82 -11.48
N PRO A 142 12.06 9.79 -10.75
CA PRO A 142 11.98 9.05 -9.49
C PRO A 142 12.19 7.55 -9.74
N GLN A 143 12.62 6.83 -8.70
CA GLN A 143 12.69 5.36 -8.75
C GLN A 143 11.32 4.75 -9.04
N PHE A 144 10.25 5.29 -8.45
CA PHE A 144 8.87 4.88 -8.71
C PHE A 144 8.08 6.01 -9.38
N ASP A 145 7.58 5.73 -10.58
CA ASP A 145 6.76 6.68 -11.34
C ASP A 145 5.54 7.15 -10.54
N HIS A 146 5.22 8.45 -10.62
CA HIS A 146 4.09 9.06 -9.90
C HIS A 146 2.78 8.31 -10.15
N LYS A 147 2.56 7.80 -11.37
CA LYS A 147 1.35 7.05 -11.72
C LYS A 147 1.24 5.72 -10.97
N LEU A 148 2.35 5.15 -10.49
CA LEU A 148 2.33 3.89 -9.75
C LEU A 148 1.72 4.09 -8.36
N TRP A 149 2.20 5.07 -7.60
CA TRP A 149 1.79 5.28 -6.21
C TRP A 149 0.64 6.28 -6.03
N LYS A 150 0.36 7.12 -7.03
CA LYS A 150 -0.80 8.01 -7.02
C LYS A 150 -2.11 7.24 -7.07
N ILE A 151 -3.04 7.66 -6.23
CA ILE A 151 -4.43 7.25 -6.19
C ILE A 151 -5.20 8.00 -7.31
N PRO A 152 -6.05 7.31 -8.10
CA PRO A 152 -6.85 7.96 -9.14
C PRO A 152 -7.67 9.16 -8.61
N ASP A 153 -7.78 10.22 -9.41
CA ASP A 153 -8.38 11.52 -9.01
C ASP A 153 -9.85 11.41 -8.59
N ARG A 154 -10.55 10.41 -9.13
CA ARG A 154 -11.84 9.98 -8.59
C ARG A 154 -11.59 8.70 -7.83
N VAL A 155 -11.72 8.75 -6.50
CA VAL A 155 -11.76 7.54 -5.68
C VAL A 155 -13.06 6.85 -6.01
N VAL A 156 -13.04 6.03 -7.07
CA VAL A 156 -14.17 5.18 -7.38
C VAL A 156 -14.31 4.22 -6.20
N VAL A 157 -15.47 4.27 -5.55
CA VAL A 157 -15.88 3.45 -4.40
C VAL A 157 -15.65 1.93 -4.62
N THR A 158 -15.38 1.53 -5.86
CA THR A 158 -15.10 0.16 -6.31
C THR A 158 -13.66 -0.30 -6.12
N VAL A 159 -12.72 0.59 -5.80
CA VAL A 159 -11.40 0.17 -5.28
C VAL A 159 -11.46 0.36 -3.76
N PRO A 160 -12.11 -0.56 -3.01
CA PRO A 160 -12.01 -0.51 -1.55
C PRO A 160 -10.52 -0.47 -1.26
N ARG A 161 -10.03 0.47 -0.43
CA ARG A 161 -8.59 0.52 -0.11
C ARG A 161 -8.16 -0.92 0.23
N PRO A 162 -7.38 -1.60 -0.64
CA PRO A 162 -7.11 -3.02 -0.45
C PRO A 162 -6.21 -3.25 0.76
N ASN A 163 -5.66 -2.16 1.32
CA ASN A 163 -4.82 -2.20 2.51
C ASN A 163 -5.49 -2.89 3.69
N ASN A 164 -6.76 -2.63 4.03
CA ASN A 164 -7.34 -3.19 5.25
C ASN A 164 -7.55 -4.70 5.16
N SER A 165 -7.87 -5.22 3.97
CA SER A 165 -8.06 -6.66 3.78
C SER A 165 -6.72 -7.39 3.71
N VAL A 166 -5.73 -6.82 3.01
CA VAL A 166 -4.35 -7.34 2.93
C VAL A 166 -3.65 -7.27 4.29
N GLU A 167 -3.66 -6.12 4.96
CA GLU A 167 -3.14 -5.93 6.33
C GLU A 167 -3.86 -6.85 7.31
N GLY A 168 -5.20 -6.87 7.28
CA GLY A 168 -6.00 -7.75 8.12
C GLY A 168 -5.66 -9.23 7.87
N TRP A 169 -5.34 -9.60 6.64
CA TRP A 169 -4.88 -10.94 6.29
C TRP A 169 -3.48 -11.23 6.83
N HIS A 170 -2.50 -10.37 6.58
CA HIS A 170 -1.12 -10.53 7.07
C HIS A 170 -1.09 -10.62 8.59
N ASN A 171 -1.79 -9.71 9.28
CA ASN A 171 -1.85 -9.69 10.74
C ASN A 171 -2.56 -10.94 11.28
N ALA A 172 -3.67 -11.37 10.67
CA ALA A 172 -4.34 -12.62 11.04
C ALA A 172 -3.56 -13.89 10.65
N PHE A 173 -2.60 -13.82 9.72
CA PHE A 173 -1.72 -14.94 9.38
C PHE A 173 -0.53 -15.01 10.32
N ALA A 174 0.15 -13.88 10.57
CA ALA A 174 1.24 -13.77 11.54
C ALA A 174 0.82 -14.26 12.93
N ASN A 175 -0.34 -13.77 13.43
CA ASN A 175 -0.91 -14.21 14.70
C ASN A 175 -1.28 -15.70 14.75
N ARG A 176 -1.45 -16.37 13.60
CA ARG A 176 -1.70 -17.82 13.55
C ARG A 176 -0.42 -18.63 13.43
N VAL A 177 0.58 -18.11 12.74
CA VAL A 177 1.87 -18.77 12.58
C VAL A 177 2.65 -18.72 13.90
N THR A 178 2.52 -17.63 14.67
CA THR A 178 3.07 -17.38 16.02
C THR A 178 4.59 -17.57 16.15
N ILE A 179 5.29 -17.77 15.04
CA ILE A 179 6.72 -18.10 14.97
C ILE A 179 7.29 -17.26 13.82
N SER A 180 8.36 -16.51 14.07
CA SER A 180 8.98 -15.66 13.06
C SER A 180 9.64 -16.44 11.91
N HIS A 181 10.11 -17.67 12.18
CA HIS A 181 10.75 -18.56 11.20
C HIS A 181 10.24 -20.01 11.32
N PRO A 182 9.01 -20.30 10.86
CA PRO A 182 8.49 -21.65 10.89
C PRO A 182 9.24 -22.55 9.90
N ALA A 183 9.55 -23.78 10.31
CA ALA A 183 9.98 -24.82 9.37
C ALA A 183 8.93 -24.99 8.26
N ILE A 184 9.35 -25.28 7.03
CA ILE A 184 8.49 -25.33 5.85
C ILE A 184 7.25 -26.22 6.04
N VAL A 185 7.41 -27.36 6.72
CA VAL A 185 6.30 -28.28 7.04
C VAL A 185 5.26 -27.63 7.95
N LYS A 186 5.69 -26.84 8.95
CA LYS A 186 4.78 -26.10 9.83
C LYS A 186 4.07 -24.99 9.06
N LEU A 187 4.80 -24.28 8.19
CA LEU A 187 4.22 -23.24 7.34
C LEU A 187 3.17 -23.82 6.39
N GLY A 188 3.48 -24.93 5.70
CA GLY A 188 2.55 -25.63 4.82
C GLY A 188 1.26 -26.04 5.54
N LYS A 189 1.36 -26.63 6.75
CA LYS A 189 0.17 -26.94 7.57
C LYS A 189 -0.68 -25.70 7.90
N LYS A 190 -0.06 -24.54 8.11
CA LYS A 190 -0.78 -23.27 8.39
C LYS A 190 -1.45 -22.73 7.13
N ILE A 191 -0.79 -22.84 5.97
CA ILE A 191 -1.34 -22.49 4.66
C ILE A 191 -2.56 -23.38 4.34
N CYS A 192 -2.47 -24.71 4.48
CA CYS A 192 -3.60 -25.61 4.24
C CYS A 192 -4.81 -25.24 5.12
N ARG A 193 -4.60 -24.91 6.40
CA ARG A 193 -5.69 -24.45 7.28
C ARG A 193 -6.31 -23.12 6.84
N LYS A 194 -5.53 -22.23 6.22
CA LYS A 194 -6.06 -20.99 5.63
C LYS A 194 -6.86 -21.30 4.38
N GLN A 195 -6.37 -22.18 3.52
CA GLN A 195 -7.08 -22.64 2.33
C GLN A 195 -8.42 -23.29 2.69
N SER A 196 -8.48 -24.21 3.66
CA SER A 196 -9.76 -24.81 4.07
C SER A 196 -10.76 -23.77 4.59
N LYS A 197 -10.28 -22.74 5.32
CA LYS A 197 -11.16 -21.63 5.74
C LYS A 197 -11.65 -20.83 4.52
N PHE A 198 -10.78 -20.61 3.54
CA PHE A 198 -11.11 -19.90 2.32
C PHE A 198 -12.20 -20.66 1.52
N GLU A 199 -12.08 -21.96 1.34
CA GLU A 199 -13.07 -22.79 0.64
C GLU A 199 -14.46 -22.72 1.30
N VAL A 200 -14.50 -22.73 2.64
CA VAL A 200 -15.73 -22.50 3.41
C VAL A 200 -16.30 -21.09 3.17
N ASP A 201 -15.43 -20.07 3.19
CA ASP A 201 -15.80 -18.69 2.94
C ASP A 201 -16.34 -18.52 1.49
N MET A 202 -15.73 -19.16 0.49
CA MET A 202 -16.21 -19.20 -0.90
C MET A 202 -17.58 -19.85 -1.03
N THR A 203 -17.78 -21.00 -0.39
CA THR A 203 -19.06 -21.71 -0.38
C THR A 203 -20.16 -20.80 0.15
N LYS A 204 -19.88 -20.05 1.23
CA LYS A 204 -20.81 -19.07 1.80
C LYS A 204 -21.14 -17.93 0.82
N ILE A 205 -20.15 -17.39 0.10
CA ILE A 205 -20.40 -16.39 -0.96
C ILE A 205 -21.31 -16.96 -2.04
N LEU A 206 -21.02 -18.17 -2.53
CA LEU A 206 -21.81 -18.83 -3.57
C LEU A 206 -23.26 -19.11 -3.12
N GLN A 207 -23.46 -19.31 -1.82
CA GLN A 207 -24.78 -19.43 -1.20
C GLN A 207 -25.47 -18.07 -0.94
N GLY A 208 -24.84 -16.95 -1.31
CA GLY A 208 -25.39 -15.60 -1.13
C GLY A 208 -25.18 -15.00 0.27
N HIS A 209 -24.33 -15.60 1.11
CA HIS A 209 -24.02 -15.04 2.43
C HIS A 209 -22.92 -13.96 2.37
N ASP A 210 -23.11 -12.91 3.16
CA ASP A 210 -22.05 -11.95 3.47
C ASP A 210 -21.10 -12.52 4.53
N ILE A 211 -19.86 -12.82 4.15
CA ILE A 211 -18.91 -13.46 5.08
C ILE A 211 -18.18 -12.50 6.02
N LYS A 212 -17.97 -11.23 5.62
CA LYS A 212 -17.33 -10.20 6.44
C LYS A 212 -17.77 -8.81 6.02
N THR A 213 -18.09 -7.98 7.00
CA THR A 213 -18.27 -6.55 6.81
C THR A 213 -17.09 -5.80 7.42
N LYS A 214 -16.58 -4.81 6.69
CA LYS A 214 -15.55 -3.89 7.21
C LYS A 214 -16.08 -3.20 8.46
N LYS A 215 -15.27 -3.17 9.55
CA LYS A 215 -15.66 -2.49 10.80
C LYS A 215 -16.13 -1.06 10.51
N ALA A 216 -17.17 -0.61 11.21
CA ALA A 216 -17.79 0.68 10.97
C ALA A 216 -16.80 1.86 11.03
N CYS A 217 -15.82 1.82 11.95
CA CYS A 217 -14.78 2.84 12.04
C CYS A 217 -13.97 3.00 10.75
N TYR A 218 -13.59 1.90 10.09
CA TYR A 218 -12.84 1.95 8.85
C TYR A 218 -13.70 2.35 7.65
N ARG A 219 -15.00 2.00 7.64
CA ARG A 219 -15.93 2.50 6.62
C ARG A 219 -16.09 4.01 6.69
N LYS A 220 -16.32 4.55 7.90
CA LYS A 220 -16.38 5.99 8.15
C LYS A 220 -15.08 6.70 7.76
N LEU A 221 -13.93 6.08 8.01
CA LEU A 221 -12.64 6.63 7.61
C LEU A 221 -12.51 6.73 6.09
N ASP A 222 -12.85 5.66 5.36
CA ASP A 222 -12.80 5.67 3.90
C ASP A 222 -13.79 6.68 3.30
N GLU A 223 -14.98 6.84 3.88
CA GLU A 223 -15.95 7.87 3.49
C GLU A 223 -15.40 9.29 3.67
N ARG A 224 -14.65 9.56 4.75
CA ARG A 224 -13.98 10.87 4.95
C ARG A 224 -12.89 11.11 3.92
N ILE A 225 -12.01 10.12 3.70
CA ILE A 225 -10.93 10.22 2.70
C ILE A 225 -11.50 10.40 1.29
N THR A 226 -12.54 9.65 0.94
CA THR A 226 -13.20 9.75 -0.37
C THR A 226 -13.82 11.12 -0.57
N ARG A 227 -14.48 11.67 0.46
CA ARG A 227 -15.03 13.03 0.40
C ARG A 227 -13.94 14.07 0.17
N LEU A 228 -12.84 14.00 0.93
CA LEU A 228 -11.72 14.93 0.77
C LEU A 228 -11.10 14.84 -0.63
N ALA A 229 -10.77 13.62 -1.08
CA ALA A 229 -10.17 13.41 -2.40
C ALA A 229 -11.07 13.92 -3.54
N ASN A 230 -12.38 13.67 -3.46
CA ASN A 230 -13.34 14.15 -4.46
C ASN A 230 -13.63 15.66 -4.35
N SER A 231 -13.33 16.29 -3.21
CA SER A 231 -13.43 17.74 -3.00
C SER A 231 -12.08 18.44 -3.14
N PHE A 232 -11.13 17.84 -3.86
CA PHE A 232 -9.84 18.46 -4.10
C PHE A 232 -10.03 19.82 -4.78
N ASP A 233 -9.48 20.85 -4.16
CA ASP A 233 -9.34 22.19 -4.71
C ASP A 233 -7.84 22.52 -4.72
N PRO A 234 -7.25 22.90 -5.87
CA PRO A 234 -5.84 23.27 -5.93
C PRO A 234 -5.48 24.47 -5.03
N THR A 235 -6.44 25.27 -4.57
CA THR A 235 -6.17 26.40 -3.67
C THR A 235 -7.08 26.39 -2.43
N PRO A 236 -6.55 26.17 -1.21
CA PRO A 236 -5.14 26.00 -0.84
C PRO A 236 -4.71 24.52 -0.77
N LEU A 237 -3.75 24.13 -1.62
CA LEU A 237 -3.11 22.81 -1.62
C LEU A 237 -2.54 22.40 -0.25
N ASP A 238 -1.98 23.34 0.51
CA ASP A 238 -1.47 23.10 1.87
C ASP A 238 -2.56 22.59 2.82
N GLN A 239 -3.74 23.21 2.78
CA GLN A 239 -4.87 22.81 3.61
C GLN A 239 -5.37 21.42 3.24
N PHE A 240 -5.40 21.08 1.95
CA PHE A 240 -5.77 19.74 1.49
C PHE A 240 -4.83 18.68 2.06
N LYS A 241 -3.50 18.86 1.94
CA LYS A 241 -2.49 17.93 2.45
C LYS A 241 -2.64 17.71 3.96
N LYS A 242 -2.78 18.78 4.74
CA LYS A 242 -2.99 18.72 6.20
C LYS A 242 -4.28 17.98 6.56
N ASN A 243 -5.38 18.29 5.88
CA ASN A 243 -6.67 17.60 6.10
C ASN A 243 -6.59 16.11 5.77
N MET A 244 -5.89 15.75 4.69
CA MET A 244 -5.66 14.35 4.33
C MET A 244 -4.76 13.64 5.34
N ALA A 245 -3.63 14.25 5.71
CA ALA A 245 -2.68 13.72 6.69
C ALA A 245 -3.34 13.43 8.06
N ALA A 246 -4.25 14.29 8.51
CA ALA A 246 -5.02 14.09 9.74
C ALA A 246 -5.93 12.84 9.70
N ASN A 247 -6.38 12.44 8.51
CA ASN A 247 -7.19 11.24 8.31
C ASN A 247 -6.35 9.98 8.05
N ILE A 248 -5.11 10.12 7.57
CA ILE A 248 -4.21 8.99 7.36
C ILE A 248 -3.76 8.46 8.73
N THR A 249 -4.45 7.41 9.16
CA THR A 249 -4.13 6.72 10.40
C THR A 249 -3.46 5.38 10.08
N LEU A 250 -2.13 5.36 10.19
CA LEU A 250 -1.32 4.15 10.13
C LEU A 250 -1.25 3.56 11.53
N TRP A 251 -2.34 2.91 11.96
CA TRP A 251 -2.49 2.48 13.36
C TRP A 251 -1.60 1.31 13.77
N VAL A 252 -0.82 0.74 12.86
CA VAL A 252 0.07 -0.36 13.17
C VAL A 252 1.27 -0.26 12.21
N PHE A 253 2.46 -0.63 12.65
CA PHE A 253 3.65 -0.90 11.82
C PHE A 253 4.61 0.23 11.49
N CYS A 254 4.41 1.46 11.97
CA CYS A 254 5.53 2.41 11.93
C CYS A 254 6.64 2.00 12.94
N PHE A 255 6.41 1.05 13.87
CA PHE A 255 7.40 0.59 14.88
C PHE A 255 7.22 -0.87 15.38
N LEU A 256 6.86 -1.82 14.51
CA LEU A 256 7.06 -3.25 14.81
C LEU A 256 8.25 -3.77 14.01
#